data_AF-A0A4Y2MXM0-F1
#
_entry.id   AF-A0A4Y2MXM0-F1
#
_cell.length_a   1.000
_cell.length_b   1.000
_cell.length_c   1.000
_cell.angle_alpha   90.00
_cell.angle_beta   90.00
_cell.angle_gamma   90.00
#
_symmetry.space_group_name_H-M   'P 1'
#
loop_
_entity.id
_entity.type
_entity.pdbx_description
1 polymer ?
#
loop_
_entity_poly.entity_id
_entity_poly.type
_entity_poly.pdbx_seq_one_letter_code
_entity_poly.pdbx_strand_id
1 'polypeptide(L)'
;MDLLKEMFSLRGDISWPARFPDLSPCDYFLSGYLKSKVYKNRPRTTEELTAAILEEIAAMTKRVMKNFWINHGGVSNQEVEYSPYCFVSADACPNFLLHNQISFEENHIDSGAKATYTDGSKTDEGTGSAYCILENYGIIASWQGKLDRSHSVFQAEILATRMAIEAASSLHRPIKIGTDSLLSLMAILNPKSHLSMVREIQTLLLSHKHIHLRWLKAHVGYLGNECADQLAKEAITKGDLFFLPKSLSYLKAEIKSAALSIWQDNRDNGETGRSTHDIVPRVSNKPVGWNREEIMFVTGHGPFPSYLLRFNLRTHDNCSCGEKGDPIHYATKCRLTLAWHFQTPTMSLKLQWLKHIFTNNLSRSRLRLLMRFICDENNLIVEDNH
;
A
#
# COMPACT_ATOMS: atom_id res chain seq x y z
N MET A 1 4.20 24.46 11.54
CA MET A 1 5.11 24.64 10.38
C MET A 1 5.95 23.40 10.12
N ASP A 2 6.32 22.58 11.12
CA ASP A 2 7.28 21.47 10.92
C ASP A 2 6.69 20.15 10.38
N LEU A 3 5.42 19.82 10.65
CA LEU A 3 4.78 18.61 10.09
C LEU A 3 4.57 18.65 8.56
N LEU A 4 4.42 19.86 7.98
CA LEU A 4 4.37 20.06 6.53
C LEU A 4 5.77 20.12 5.90
N LYS A 5 6.80 20.53 6.66
CA LYS A 5 8.21 20.48 6.21
C LYS A 5 8.71 19.03 6.14
N GLU A 6 8.30 18.14 7.06
CA GLU A 6 8.70 16.72 7.02
C GLU A 6 7.95 15.89 5.97
N MET A 7 6.72 16.25 5.62
CA MET A 7 6.00 15.59 4.51
C MET A 7 6.45 16.06 3.12
N PHE A 8 7.04 17.26 2.99
CA PHE A 8 7.28 17.90 1.69
C PHE A 8 8.63 18.65 1.56
N SER A 9 9.64 18.41 2.40
CA SER A 9 10.98 18.99 2.18
C SER A 9 12.09 18.18 2.81
N LEU A 10 12.99 17.65 1.99
CA LEU A 10 14.39 17.43 2.37
C LEU A 10 15.19 18.70 1.99
N ARG A 11 15.21 19.65 2.95
CA ARG A 11 16.12 20.82 3.12
C ARG A 11 15.83 22.11 2.32
N GLY A 12 15.53 23.21 3.03
CA GLY A 12 15.88 24.59 2.63
C GLY A 12 14.79 25.68 2.79
N ASP A 13 15.20 26.89 3.22
CA ASP A 13 14.36 28.09 3.47
C ASP A 13 14.35 29.10 2.27
N ILE A 14 13.14 29.54 1.91
CA ILE A 14 12.69 30.69 1.06
C ILE A 14 12.67 30.58 -0.50
N SER A 15 11.54 31.11 -1.02
CA SER A 15 11.11 31.48 -2.39
C SER A 15 10.50 30.37 -3.25
N TRP A 16 9.16 30.47 -3.45
CA TRP A 16 8.23 29.73 -4.33
C TRP A 16 8.67 28.34 -4.81
N PRO A 17 7.92 27.24 -4.58
CA PRO A 17 8.41 25.91 -4.89
C PRO A 17 8.49 25.68 -6.42
N ALA A 18 9.67 25.98 -6.97
CA ALA A 18 10.17 25.33 -8.16
C ALA A 18 10.64 23.93 -7.75
N ARG A 19 10.10 22.93 -8.47
CA ARG A 19 10.31 21.48 -8.33
C ARG A 19 9.33 20.80 -7.37
N PHE A 20 8.39 20.05 -7.95
CA PHE A 20 7.99 18.77 -7.41
C PHE A 20 7.81 17.79 -8.58
N PRO A 21 8.78 16.88 -8.82
CA PRO A 21 8.66 15.81 -9.79
C PRO A 21 7.77 14.64 -9.30
N ASP A 22 7.32 14.67 -8.03
CA ASP A 22 6.69 13.52 -7.37
C ASP A 22 5.24 13.75 -6.90
N LEU A 23 4.54 14.79 -7.38
CA LEU A 23 3.12 14.97 -7.06
C LEU A 23 2.30 13.92 -7.82
N SER A 24 1.78 12.93 -7.10
CA SER A 24 0.79 12.00 -7.62
C SER A 24 -0.54 12.75 -7.88
N PRO A 25 -1.43 12.22 -8.73
CA PRO A 25 -2.78 12.76 -8.85
C PRO A 25 -3.52 12.84 -7.50
N CYS A 26 -3.12 12.03 -6.51
CA CYS A 26 -3.62 12.10 -5.12
C CYS A 26 -3.28 13.44 -4.47
N ASP A 27 -2.09 13.99 -4.72
CA ASP A 27 -1.61 15.23 -4.12
C ASP A 27 -2.25 16.46 -4.77
N TYR A 28 -2.52 16.39 -6.08
CA TYR A 28 -3.31 17.39 -6.78
C TYR A 28 -4.79 17.35 -6.39
N PHE A 29 -5.34 16.16 -6.16
CA PHE A 29 -6.71 16.02 -5.66
C PHE A 29 -6.82 16.47 -4.21
N LEU A 30 -5.91 16.06 -3.33
CA LEU A 30 -5.91 16.46 -1.92
C LEU A 30 -5.72 17.97 -1.82
N SER A 31 -4.80 18.56 -2.58
CA SER A 31 -4.65 20.02 -2.63
C SER A 31 -5.86 20.73 -3.24
N GLY A 32 -6.50 20.17 -4.28
CA GLY A 32 -7.74 20.72 -4.87
C GLY A 32 -8.97 20.60 -3.95
N TYR A 33 -9.13 19.45 -3.30
CA TYR A 33 -10.16 19.15 -2.31
C TYR A 33 -10.00 20.04 -1.08
N LEU A 34 -8.80 20.08 -0.48
CA LEU A 34 -8.50 20.96 0.64
C LEU A 34 -8.68 22.42 0.22
N LYS A 35 -8.24 22.83 -0.97
CA LYS A 35 -8.51 24.19 -1.46
C LYS A 35 -10.01 24.50 -1.53
N SER A 36 -10.83 23.57 -2.00
CA SER A 36 -12.28 23.76 -2.12
C SER A 36 -13.02 23.82 -0.78
N LYS A 37 -12.48 23.19 0.27
CA LYS A 37 -13.08 23.12 1.60
C LYS A 37 -12.55 24.22 2.52
N VAL A 38 -11.24 24.36 2.58
CA VAL A 38 -10.51 25.26 3.47
C VAL A 38 -10.70 26.73 3.07
N TYR A 39 -10.67 27.06 1.77
CA TYR A 39 -10.83 28.45 1.33
C TYR A 39 -12.29 28.92 1.28
N LYS A 40 -13.27 28.02 1.54
CA LYS A 40 -14.69 28.39 1.59
C LYS A 40 -14.97 29.43 2.69
N ASN A 41 -14.23 29.35 3.80
CA ASN A 41 -14.39 30.24 4.95
C ASN A 41 -13.41 31.43 4.95
N ARG A 42 -12.63 31.62 3.88
CA ARG A 42 -11.69 32.74 3.70
C ARG A 42 -10.77 32.98 4.91
N PRO A 43 -9.93 31.99 5.29
CA PRO A 43 -8.99 32.16 6.41
C PRO A 43 -8.08 33.37 6.15
N ARG A 44 -7.95 34.24 7.15
CA ARG A 44 -7.22 35.52 7.06
C ARG A 44 -5.81 35.43 7.64
N THR A 45 -5.54 34.39 8.43
CA THR A 45 -4.20 34.14 8.99
C THR A 45 -3.69 32.75 8.64
N THR A 46 -2.38 32.57 8.74
CA THR A 46 -1.70 31.29 8.55
C THR A 46 -2.13 30.24 9.58
N GLU A 47 -2.48 30.64 10.80
CA GLU A 47 -3.00 29.73 11.82
C GLU A 47 -4.40 29.21 11.46
N GLU A 48 -5.31 30.08 11.01
CA GLU A 48 -6.67 29.70 10.59
C GLU A 48 -6.65 28.75 9.39
N LEU A 49 -5.78 29.02 8.41
CA LEU A 49 -5.60 28.16 7.24
C LEU A 49 -5.06 26.77 7.66
N THR A 50 -4.09 26.74 8.57
CA THR A 50 -3.49 25.50 9.07
C THR A 50 -4.49 24.67 9.86
N ALA A 51 -5.26 25.30 10.75
CA ALA A 51 -6.29 24.64 11.55
C ALA A 51 -7.38 24.01 10.66
N ALA A 52 -7.87 24.75 9.67
CA ALA A 52 -8.90 24.25 8.74
C ALA A 52 -8.40 23.09 7.86
N ILE A 53 -7.12 23.09 7.45
CA ILE A 53 -6.52 21.95 6.73
C ILE A 53 -6.46 20.71 7.64
N LEU A 54 -5.98 20.88 8.87
CA LEU A 54 -5.85 19.78 9.82
C LEU A 54 -7.21 19.17 10.19
N GLU A 55 -8.24 20.00 10.36
CA GLU A 55 -9.59 19.57 10.65
C GLU A 55 -10.20 18.74 9.51
N GLU A 56 -10.04 19.18 8.26
CA GLU A 56 -10.53 18.45 7.09
C GLU A 56 -9.78 17.13 6.84
N ILE A 57 -8.45 17.11 7.05
CA ILE A 57 -7.65 15.87 6.97
C ILE A 57 -8.10 14.90 8.08
N ALA A 58 -8.33 15.39 9.29
CA ALA A 58 -8.82 14.58 10.39
C ALA A 58 -10.23 14.03 10.10
N ALA A 59 -11.12 14.83 9.51
CA ALA A 59 -12.46 14.41 9.09
C ALA A 59 -12.41 13.34 7.97
N MET A 60 -11.54 13.50 6.97
CA MET A 60 -11.31 12.48 5.94
C MET A 60 -10.80 11.17 6.55
N THR A 61 -9.83 11.25 7.45
CA THR A 61 -9.26 10.09 8.16
C THR A 61 -10.33 9.37 8.98
N LYS A 62 -11.16 10.13 9.74
CA LYS A 62 -12.30 9.58 10.48
C LYS A 62 -13.33 8.91 9.56
N ARG A 63 -13.58 9.45 8.37
CA ARG A 63 -14.53 8.86 7.39
C ARG A 63 -13.99 7.56 6.78
N VAL A 64 -12.70 7.53 6.42
CA VAL A 64 -12.01 6.32 5.94
C VAL A 64 -12.02 5.24 7.02
N MET A 65 -11.68 5.60 8.25
CA MET A 65 -11.72 4.69 9.39
C MET A 65 -13.15 4.21 9.66
N LYS A 66 -14.16 5.09 9.72
CA LYS A 66 -15.56 4.71 9.96
C LYS A 66 -16.09 3.72 8.93
N ASN A 67 -15.78 3.91 7.65
CA ASN A 67 -16.18 2.97 6.59
C ASN A 67 -15.46 1.62 6.72
N PHE A 68 -14.19 1.63 7.16
CA PHE A 68 -13.45 0.41 7.50
C PHE A 68 -14.09 -0.34 8.69
N TRP A 69 -14.46 0.37 9.76
CA TRP A 69 -15.11 -0.20 10.95
C TRP A 69 -16.49 -0.80 10.64
N ILE A 70 -17.28 -0.15 9.78
CA ILE A 70 -18.61 -0.64 9.35
C ILE A 70 -18.49 -1.91 8.51
N ASN A 71 -17.49 -1.98 7.61
CA ASN A 71 -17.34 -3.09 6.67
C ASN A 71 -16.68 -4.34 7.28
N HIS A 72 -16.05 -4.24 8.46
CA HIS A 72 -15.30 -5.34 9.06
C HIS A 72 -15.77 -5.79 10.45
N GLY A 73 -16.95 -5.33 10.90
CA GLY A 73 -17.59 -5.83 12.13
C GLY A 73 -16.82 -5.46 13.40
N GLY A 74 -17.30 -4.41 14.07
CA GLY A 74 -16.80 -3.85 15.34
C GLY A 74 -15.86 -4.71 16.17
N VAL A 75 -14.57 -4.36 16.16
CA VAL A 75 -13.68 -4.64 17.30
C VAL A 75 -13.87 -3.48 18.27
N SER A 76 -14.35 -3.76 19.47
CA SER A 76 -14.53 -2.78 20.55
C SER A 76 -13.24 -2.01 20.82
N ASN A 77 -13.37 -0.73 21.17
CA ASN A 77 -12.31 0.13 21.69
C ASN A 77 -11.40 -0.61 22.69
N GLN A 78 -10.28 -1.13 22.20
CA GLN A 78 -9.08 -1.24 23.00
C GLN A 78 -8.09 -0.28 22.39
N GLU A 79 -7.74 0.74 23.18
CA GLU A 79 -6.59 1.59 22.95
C GLU A 79 -5.38 0.69 22.74
N VAL A 80 -4.98 0.52 21.48
CA VAL A 80 -3.67 -0.07 21.17
C VAL A 80 -2.66 1.00 21.53
N GLU A 81 -2.18 0.92 22.77
CA GLU A 81 -1.09 1.74 23.27
C GLU A 81 0.17 1.43 22.45
N TYR A 82 0.49 2.35 21.53
CA TYR A 82 1.70 2.28 20.72
C TYR A 82 2.92 2.50 21.64
N SER A 83 3.74 1.48 21.85
CA SER A 83 5.11 1.67 22.31
C SER A 83 6.06 1.61 21.11
N PRO A 84 6.68 2.73 20.71
CA PRO A 84 7.61 2.75 19.59
C PRO A 84 9.06 2.63 20.11
N TYR A 85 9.84 1.78 19.44
CA TYR A 85 11.30 1.67 19.51
C TYR A 85 11.93 1.06 20.78
N CYS A 86 12.45 -0.16 20.61
CA CYS A 86 13.74 -0.53 21.18
C CYS A 86 14.64 -1.02 20.03
N PHE A 87 15.45 -0.11 19.49
CA PHE A 87 16.70 -0.46 18.84
C PHE A 87 17.62 -1.00 19.94
N VAL A 88 17.92 -2.29 19.91
CA VAL A 88 19.10 -2.82 20.61
C VAL A 88 20.09 -3.27 19.54
N SER A 89 21.27 -2.69 19.63
CA SER A 89 22.47 -2.97 18.85
C SER A 89 22.74 -4.48 18.68
N ALA A 90 23.37 -4.82 17.57
CA ALA A 90 23.52 -6.16 17.01
C ALA A 90 24.49 -7.13 17.75
N ASP A 91 24.93 -6.83 18.96
CA ASP A 91 26.06 -7.55 19.60
C ASP A 91 25.71 -8.41 20.83
N ALA A 92 24.47 -8.86 21.01
CA ALA A 92 24.12 -9.72 22.15
C ALA A 92 23.05 -10.78 21.85
N CYS A 93 23.46 -11.98 21.42
CA CYS A 93 22.83 -13.20 21.96
C CYS A 93 23.74 -14.44 21.83
N PRO A 94 24.78 -14.58 22.67
CA PRO A 94 25.63 -15.79 22.72
C PRO A 94 24.87 -17.08 23.10
N ASN A 95 23.61 -16.98 23.52
CA ASN A 95 22.80 -18.10 24.06
C ASN A 95 21.70 -18.59 23.12
N PHE A 96 21.67 -18.17 21.85
CA PHE A 96 20.70 -18.67 20.87
C PHE A 96 21.11 -20.07 20.35
N LEU A 97 20.82 -21.11 21.14
CA LEU A 97 21.28 -22.49 20.92
C LEU A 97 20.29 -23.36 20.11
N LEU A 98 19.37 -22.76 19.35
CA LEU A 98 18.38 -23.52 18.58
C LEU A 98 18.96 -24.31 17.41
N HIS A 99 20.18 -23.99 16.97
CA HIS A 99 20.88 -24.73 15.91
C HIS A 99 21.02 -26.23 16.21
N ASN A 100 21.08 -26.63 17.48
CA ASN A 100 21.19 -28.03 17.86
C ASN A 100 19.84 -28.77 17.83
N GLN A 101 18.71 -28.05 17.79
CA GLN A 101 17.37 -28.61 17.76
C GLN A 101 16.76 -28.61 16.35
N ILE A 102 17.44 -28.06 15.34
CA ILE A 102 16.92 -27.96 13.97
C ILE A 102 17.89 -28.65 13.01
N SER A 103 17.38 -29.64 12.27
CA SER A 103 18.17 -30.43 11.32
C SER A 103 17.67 -30.25 9.88
N PHE A 104 18.61 -30.21 8.93
CA PHE A 104 18.36 -30.08 7.49
C PHE A 104 18.81 -31.32 6.69
N GLU A 105 19.15 -32.41 7.38
CA GLU A 105 19.63 -33.63 6.74
C GLU A 105 18.51 -34.39 6.02
N GLU A 106 18.79 -34.85 4.79
CA GLU A 106 17.82 -35.52 3.91
C GLU A 106 17.61 -37.02 4.21
N ASN A 107 18.24 -37.57 5.25
CA ASN A 107 18.26 -39.02 5.54
C ASN A 107 17.00 -39.52 6.28
N HIS A 108 15.79 -39.13 5.83
CA HIS A 108 14.57 -39.69 6.40
C HIS A 108 14.22 -41.03 5.76
N ILE A 109 14.26 -42.09 6.58
CA ILE A 109 13.67 -43.40 6.28
C ILE A 109 12.38 -43.50 7.09
N ASP A 110 11.25 -43.77 6.44
CA ASP A 110 9.99 -44.04 7.14
C ASP A 110 10.09 -45.42 7.79
N SER A 111 10.29 -45.43 9.11
CA SER A 111 10.47 -46.67 9.87
C SER A 111 9.17 -47.16 10.52
N GLY A 112 8.03 -46.51 10.24
CA GLY A 112 6.75 -46.74 10.95
C GLY A 112 6.76 -46.31 12.42
N ALA A 113 7.86 -45.72 12.90
CA ALA A 113 7.98 -45.23 14.27
C ALA A 113 7.13 -43.97 14.47
N LYS A 114 6.75 -43.72 15.73
CA LYS A 114 5.94 -42.56 16.08
C LYS A 114 6.63 -41.24 15.69
N ALA A 115 6.02 -40.48 14.79
CA ALA A 115 6.56 -39.23 14.28
C ALA A 115 5.46 -38.17 14.08
N THR A 116 5.82 -36.89 14.26
CA THR A 116 4.90 -35.77 14.11
C THR A 116 5.25 -35.00 12.85
N TYR A 117 4.24 -34.58 12.09
CA TYR A 117 4.36 -33.84 10.84
C TYR A 117 3.44 -32.63 10.86
N THR A 118 3.87 -31.54 10.21
CA THR A 118 3.16 -30.26 10.19
C THR A 118 3.08 -29.72 8.78
N ASP A 119 1.97 -29.09 8.43
CA ASP A 119 1.80 -28.44 7.14
C ASP A 119 0.83 -27.24 7.21
N GLY A 120 1.00 -26.31 6.27
CA GLY A 120 0.13 -25.17 6.05
C GLY A 120 -0.36 -25.11 4.60
N SER A 121 -1.67 -24.96 4.41
CA SER A 121 -2.28 -24.86 3.08
C SER A 121 -3.01 -23.53 2.88
N LYS A 122 -3.04 -23.04 1.64
CA LYS A 122 -3.83 -21.87 1.25
C LYS A 122 -4.51 -22.11 -0.09
N THR A 123 -5.79 -21.76 -0.12
CA THR A 123 -6.61 -21.67 -1.35
C THR A 123 -7.28 -20.31 -1.40
N ASP A 124 -8.06 -20.06 -2.45
CA ASP A 124 -8.90 -18.85 -2.54
C ASP A 124 -10.02 -18.83 -1.49
N GLU A 125 -10.41 -19.99 -0.96
CA GLU A 125 -11.47 -20.15 0.04
C GLU A 125 -10.98 -19.86 1.46
N GLY A 126 -9.70 -20.07 1.75
CA GLY A 126 -9.15 -19.84 3.08
C GLY A 126 -7.74 -20.37 3.26
N THR A 127 -7.30 -20.35 4.51
CA THR A 127 -5.98 -20.84 4.92
C THR A 127 -6.17 -21.89 6.00
N GLY A 128 -5.48 -23.02 5.90
CA GLY A 128 -5.57 -24.13 6.83
C GLY A 128 -4.20 -24.50 7.38
N SER A 129 -4.17 -24.95 8.61
CA SER A 129 -2.96 -25.32 9.34
C SER A 129 -3.21 -26.65 10.02
N ALA A 130 -2.27 -27.58 9.95
CA ALA A 130 -2.47 -28.87 10.59
C ALA A 130 -1.18 -29.51 11.08
N TYR A 131 -1.30 -30.33 12.11
CA TYR A 131 -0.29 -31.34 12.41
C TYR A 131 -0.94 -32.71 12.55
N CYS A 132 -0.17 -33.76 12.28
CA CYS A 132 -0.55 -35.12 12.59
C CYS A 132 0.59 -35.87 13.27
N ILE A 133 0.20 -36.86 14.08
CA ILE A 133 1.11 -37.82 14.69
C ILE A 133 0.80 -39.17 14.05
N LEU A 134 1.79 -39.73 13.36
CA LEU A 134 1.71 -41.05 12.74
C LEU A 134 2.41 -42.09 13.61
N GLU A 135 1.85 -43.29 13.67
CA GLU A 135 2.46 -44.49 14.24
C GLU A 135 1.97 -45.70 13.45
N ASN A 136 2.85 -46.62 13.04
CA ASN A 136 2.52 -47.77 12.19
C ASN A 136 1.73 -47.40 10.92
N TYR A 137 2.12 -46.30 10.26
CA TYR A 137 1.49 -45.77 9.04
C TYR A 137 0.03 -45.28 9.21
N GLY A 138 -0.47 -45.18 10.44
CA GLY A 138 -1.79 -44.62 10.76
C GLY A 138 -1.69 -43.31 11.53
N ILE A 139 -2.62 -42.38 11.29
CA ILE A 139 -2.77 -41.16 12.11
C ILE A 139 -3.38 -41.55 13.46
N ILE A 140 -2.64 -41.34 14.54
CA ILE A 140 -3.11 -41.61 15.91
C ILE A 140 -3.61 -40.37 16.64
N ALA A 141 -3.19 -39.18 16.18
CA ALA A 141 -3.68 -37.90 16.66
C ALA A 141 -3.45 -36.83 15.59
N SER A 142 -4.30 -35.82 15.55
CA SER A 142 -4.16 -34.68 14.65
C SER A 142 -4.79 -33.42 15.24
N TRP A 143 -4.43 -32.29 14.65
CA TRP A 143 -5.05 -31.00 14.90
C TRP A 143 -5.23 -30.27 13.58
N GLN A 144 -6.34 -29.56 13.43
CA GLN A 144 -6.71 -28.82 12.23
C GLN A 144 -7.23 -27.43 12.62
N GLY A 145 -6.45 -26.40 12.31
CA GLY A 145 -6.80 -25.00 12.52
C GLY A 145 -7.21 -24.32 11.23
N LYS A 146 -8.41 -23.74 11.22
CA LYS A 146 -8.92 -22.89 10.15
C LYS A 146 -8.53 -21.44 10.39
N LEU A 147 -7.81 -20.84 9.45
CA LEU A 147 -7.43 -19.43 9.45
C LEU A 147 -8.24 -18.65 8.41
N ASP A 148 -8.43 -17.35 8.67
CA ASP A 148 -9.06 -16.45 7.69
C ASP A 148 -8.22 -16.36 6.40
N ARG A 149 -8.89 -16.11 5.25
CA ARG A 149 -8.26 -16.00 3.92
C ARG A 149 -7.18 -14.91 3.82
N SER A 150 -7.18 -13.94 4.74
CA SER A 150 -6.14 -12.91 4.83
C SER A 150 -4.77 -13.43 5.25
N HIS A 151 -4.68 -14.62 5.85
CA HIS A 151 -3.43 -15.20 6.32
C HIS A 151 -2.64 -15.85 5.19
N SER A 152 -1.31 -15.86 5.28
CA SER A 152 -0.45 -16.54 4.30
C SER A 152 -0.22 -18.01 4.65
N VAL A 153 0.18 -18.81 3.65
CA VAL A 153 0.67 -20.19 3.86
C VAL A 153 1.74 -20.21 4.95
N PHE A 154 2.71 -19.28 4.87
CA PHE A 154 3.77 -19.17 5.87
C PHE A 154 3.25 -18.98 7.32
N GLN A 155 2.19 -18.21 7.53
CA GLN A 155 1.58 -18.09 8.87
C GLN A 155 0.94 -19.40 9.33
N ALA A 156 0.35 -20.16 8.40
CA ALA A 156 -0.25 -21.45 8.67
C ALA A 156 0.80 -22.52 9.01
N GLU A 157 1.93 -22.52 8.32
CA GLU A 157 3.09 -23.38 8.59
C GLU A 157 3.69 -23.15 9.98
N ILE A 158 3.92 -21.87 10.31
CA ILE A 158 4.43 -21.49 11.63
C ILE A 158 3.42 -21.88 12.73
N LEU A 159 2.12 -21.71 12.48
CA LEU A 159 1.09 -22.12 13.43
C LEU A 159 1.07 -23.64 13.63
N ALA A 160 1.13 -24.42 12.55
CA ALA A 160 1.17 -25.88 12.62
C ALA A 160 2.36 -26.36 13.45
N THR A 161 3.53 -25.76 13.20
CA THR A 161 4.76 -26.00 13.97
C THR A 161 4.57 -25.68 15.45
N ARG A 162 4.00 -24.52 15.78
CA ARG A 162 3.73 -24.12 17.17
C ARG A 162 2.82 -25.12 17.87
N MET A 163 1.68 -25.46 17.26
CA MET A 163 0.70 -26.38 17.86
C MET A 163 1.29 -27.78 18.07
N ALA A 164 2.11 -28.26 17.13
CA ALA A 164 2.81 -29.54 17.27
C ALA A 164 3.81 -29.53 18.43
N ILE A 165 4.56 -28.43 18.62
CA ILE A 165 5.49 -28.26 19.75
C ILE A 165 4.72 -28.23 21.07
N GLU A 166 3.61 -27.49 21.15
CA GLU A 166 2.76 -27.43 22.35
C GLU A 166 2.23 -28.82 22.73
N ALA A 167 1.75 -29.59 21.76
CA ALA A 167 1.32 -30.98 21.98
C ALA A 167 2.47 -31.88 22.45
N ALA A 168 3.66 -31.73 21.86
CA ALA A 168 4.85 -32.49 22.21
C ALA A 168 5.46 -32.11 23.57
N SER A 169 5.24 -30.88 24.06
CA SER A 169 5.86 -30.35 25.29
C SER A 169 5.53 -31.17 26.54
N SER A 170 4.39 -31.87 26.57
CA SER A 170 3.98 -32.75 27.67
C SER A 170 4.72 -34.09 27.70
N LEU A 171 5.30 -34.50 26.56
CA LEU A 171 5.90 -35.80 26.35
C LEU A 171 7.41 -35.69 26.58
N HIS A 172 7.87 -35.95 27.82
CA HIS A 172 9.26 -35.80 28.28
C HIS A 172 10.24 -36.85 27.68
N ARG A 173 10.23 -37.01 26.36
CA ARG A 173 11.06 -37.94 25.58
C ARG A 173 11.56 -37.26 24.31
N PRO A 174 12.65 -37.72 23.67
CA PRO A 174 13.10 -37.16 22.41
C PRO A 174 12.00 -37.22 21.35
N ILE A 175 11.62 -36.07 20.79
CA ILE A 175 10.58 -35.94 19.77
C ILE A 175 11.14 -35.23 18.55
N LYS A 176 10.79 -35.73 17.37
CA LYS A 176 11.13 -35.11 16.09
C LYS A 176 9.84 -34.68 15.41
N ILE A 177 9.77 -33.42 15.04
CA ILE A 177 8.66 -32.82 14.28
C ILE A 177 9.18 -32.50 12.88
N GLY A 178 8.59 -33.12 11.87
CA GLY A 178 8.90 -32.89 10.47
C GLY A 178 8.06 -31.76 9.88
N THR A 179 8.70 -30.86 9.13
CA THR A 179 8.07 -29.83 8.31
C THR A 179 8.83 -29.72 7.00
N ASP A 180 8.12 -29.55 5.89
CA ASP A 180 8.75 -29.26 4.59
C ASP A 180 8.95 -27.75 4.32
N SER A 181 8.41 -26.91 5.20
CA SER A 181 8.54 -25.45 5.13
C SER A 181 9.92 -24.98 5.59
N LEU A 182 10.86 -24.96 4.65
CA LEU A 182 12.21 -24.41 4.87
C LEU A 182 12.16 -22.96 5.38
N LEU A 183 11.22 -22.16 4.86
CA LEU A 183 11.02 -20.77 5.28
C LEU A 183 10.67 -20.68 6.77
N SER A 184 9.83 -21.58 7.28
CA SER A 184 9.46 -21.61 8.70
C SER A 184 10.67 -21.89 9.58
N LEU A 185 11.49 -22.87 9.22
CA LEU A 185 12.71 -23.20 9.96
C LEU A 185 13.73 -22.07 9.93
N MET A 186 13.92 -21.42 8.79
CA MET A 186 14.81 -20.26 8.65
C MET A 186 14.32 -19.06 9.48
N ALA A 187 13.01 -18.84 9.55
CA ALA A 187 12.44 -17.82 10.40
C ALA A 187 12.65 -18.13 11.89
N ILE A 188 12.47 -19.38 12.30
CA ILE A 188 12.71 -19.84 13.69
C ILE A 188 14.18 -19.70 14.06
N LEU A 189 15.12 -19.99 13.15
CA LEU A 189 16.55 -19.80 13.36
C LEU A 189 17.00 -18.33 13.37
N ASN A 190 16.14 -17.38 13.00
CA ASN A 190 16.49 -15.97 13.04
C ASN A 190 16.25 -15.38 14.45
N PRO A 191 17.31 -15.11 15.26
CA PRO A 191 17.16 -14.56 16.60
C PRO A 191 16.56 -13.15 16.60
N LYS A 192 16.58 -12.45 15.47
CA LYS A 192 16.05 -11.09 15.30
C LYS A 192 14.63 -11.08 14.70
N SER A 193 13.96 -12.23 14.63
CA SER A 193 12.58 -12.29 14.11
C SER A 193 11.66 -11.33 14.87
N HIS A 194 10.87 -10.55 14.14
CA HIS A 194 9.87 -9.64 14.69
C HIS A 194 8.48 -10.28 14.79
N LEU A 195 8.32 -11.52 14.31
CA LEU A 195 7.05 -12.23 14.31
C LEU A 195 6.80 -12.83 15.70
N SER A 196 5.68 -12.47 16.34
CA SER A 196 5.33 -12.94 17.69
C SER A 196 5.32 -14.47 17.80
N MET A 197 4.66 -15.14 16.86
CA MET A 197 4.55 -16.61 16.85
C MET A 197 5.91 -17.30 16.70
N VAL A 198 6.84 -16.69 15.96
CA VAL A 198 8.22 -17.21 15.85
C VAL A 198 8.94 -17.09 17.20
N ARG A 199 8.77 -15.97 17.92
CA ARG A 199 9.35 -15.79 19.26
C ARG A 199 8.76 -16.75 20.29
N GLU A 200 7.47 -17.05 20.19
CA GLU A 200 6.81 -18.07 21.00
C GLU A 200 7.43 -19.46 20.74
N ILE A 201 7.59 -19.84 19.46
CA ILE A 201 8.24 -21.11 19.08
C ILE A 201 9.68 -21.17 19.60
N GLN A 202 10.46 -20.09 19.43
CA GLN A 202 11.83 -20.02 19.95
C GLN A 202 11.86 -20.26 21.46
N THR A 203 10.94 -19.65 22.22
CA THR A 203 10.82 -19.81 23.67
C THR A 203 10.42 -21.24 24.06
N LEU A 204 9.47 -21.84 23.33
CA LEU A 204 9.03 -23.21 23.54
C LEU A 204 10.18 -24.21 23.31
N LEU A 205 10.93 -24.07 22.21
CA LEU A 205 12.05 -24.94 21.90
C LEU A 205 13.18 -24.84 22.93
N LEU A 206 13.52 -23.61 23.37
CA LEU A 206 14.52 -23.40 24.42
C LEU A 206 14.11 -24.02 25.76
N SER A 207 12.82 -24.01 26.07
CA SER A 207 12.26 -24.64 27.29
C SER A 207 12.20 -26.16 27.18
N HIS A 208 12.05 -26.71 25.96
CA HIS A 208 11.86 -28.14 25.71
C HIS A 208 12.96 -28.71 24.81
N LYS A 209 14.17 -28.84 25.37
CA LYS A 209 15.39 -29.30 24.65
C LYS A 209 15.29 -30.70 24.02
N HIS A 210 14.29 -31.49 24.41
CA HIS A 210 14.03 -32.83 23.85
C HIS A 210 13.27 -32.78 22.51
N ILE A 211 12.67 -31.65 22.16
CA ILE A 211 11.95 -31.44 20.90
C ILE A 211 12.91 -30.94 19.83
N HIS A 212 12.91 -31.61 18.69
CA HIS A 212 13.74 -31.28 17.54
C HIS A 212 12.86 -31.08 16.30
N LEU A 213 13.14 -30.03 15.54
CA LEU A 213 12.54 -29.81 14.23
C LEU A 213 13.43 -30.41 13.15
N ARG A 214 12.81 -30.94 12.11
CA ARG A 214 13.49 -31.51 10.95
C ARG A 214 12.85 -30.99 9.68
N TRP A 215 13.70 -30.51 8.79
CA TRP A 215 13.28 -30.21 7.43
C TRP A 215 13.05 -31.51 6.64
N LEU A 216 11.92 -31.58 5.96
CA LEU A 216 11.56 -32.63 5.02
C LEU A 216 11.54 -32.05 3.61
N LYS A 217 11.87 -32.89 2.63
CA LYS A 217 11.64 -32.50 1.24
C LYS A 217 10.15 -32.66 0.92
N ALA A 218 9.54 -31.61 0.38
CA ALA A 218 8.16 -31.64 -0.07
C ALA A 218 7.99 -32.64 -1.23
N HIS A 219 6.83 -33.30 -1.30
CA HIS A 219 6.37 -34.11 -2.43
C HIS A 219 7.28 -35.27 -2.87
N VAL A 220 8.01 -35.87 -1.94
CA VAL A 220 8.79 -37.10 -2.20
C VAL A 220 8.12 -38.36 -1.63
N GLY A 221 6.84 -38.27 -1.23
CA GLY A 221 6.04 -39.42 -0.79
C GLY A 221 6.23 -39.82 0.67
N TYR A 222 6.67 -38.91 1.55
CA TYR A 222 6.65 -39.16 2.99
C TYR A 222 5.21 -39.18 3.48
N LEU A 223 4.70 -40.35 3.85
CA LEU A 223 3.29 -40.55 4.21
C LEU A 223 2.80 -39.52 5.24
N GLY A 224 3.59 -39.27 6.29
CA GLY A 224 3.22 -38.29 7.32
C GLY A 224 3.14 -36.84 6.83
N ASN A 225 4.01 -36.46 5.89
CA ASN A 225 3.96 -35.12 5.28
C ASN A 225 2.72 -34.98 4.39
N GLU A 226 2.43 -35.98 3.56
CA GLU A 226 1.22 -36.00 2.72
C GLU A 226 -0.06 -36.01 3.57
N CYS A 227 -0.06 -36.72 4.71
CA CYS A 227 -1.16 -36.68 5.68
C CYS A 227 -1.34 -35.28 6.29
N ALA A 228 -0.26 -34.60 6.66
CA ALA A 228 -0.32 -33.23 7.19
C ALA A 228 -0.87 -32.24 6.14
N ASP A 229 -0.39 -32.32 4.89
CA ASP A 229 -0.88 -31.50 3.77
C ASP A 229 -2.37 -31.72 3.49
N GLN A 230 -2.80 -32.98 3.47
CA GLN A 230 -4.22 -33.30 3.30
C GLN A 230 -5.07 -32.73 4.46
N LEU A 231 -4.60 -32.85 5.71
CA LEU A 231 -5.30 -32.28 6.86
C LEU A 231 -5.32 -30.75 6.84
N ALA A 232 -4.25 -30.10 6.38
CA ALA A 232 -4.20 -28.65 6.25
C ALA A 232 -5.18 -28.15 5.18
N LYS A 233 -5.31 -28.86 4.05
CA LYS A 233 -6.34 -28.59 3.03
C LYS A 233 -7.75 -28.77 3.58
N GLU A 234 -7.99 -29.85 4.33
CA GLU A 234 -9.28 -30.10 4.96
C GLU A 234 -9.63 -29.06 6.04
N ALA A 235 -8.62 -28.55 6.76
CA ALA A 235 -8.80 -27.55 7.81
C ALA A 235 -9.45 -26.26 7.28
N ILE A 236 -9.26 -25.91 6.00
CA ILE A 236 -9.88 -24.73 5.38
C ILE A 236 -11.42 -24.79 5.48
N THR A 237 -12.00 -25.98 5.34
CA THR A 237 -13.46 -26.17 5.34
C THR A 237 -13.97 -26.72 6.67
N LYS A 238 -13.27 -27.70 7.25
CA LYS A 238 -13.71 -28.49 8.41
C LYS A 238 -12.97 -28.17 9.72
N GLY A 239 -11.86 -27.42 9.65
CA GLY A 239 -11.03 -27.14 10.82
C GLY A 239 -11.70 -26.16 11.79
N ASP A 240 -11.26 -26.21 13.05
CA ASP A 240 -11.73 -25.29 14.08
C ASP A 240 -11.17 -23.89 13.83
N LEU A 241 -12.02 -22.87 13.99
CA LEU A 241 -11.61 -21.48 13.74
C LEU A 241 -10.52 -21.05 14.72
N PHE A 242 -9.35 -20.72 14.18
CA PHE A 242 -8.22 -20.20 14.95
C PHE A 242 -8.06 -18.70 14.71
N PHE A 243 -8.22 -17.91 15.77
CA PHE A 243 -8.14 -16.46 15.69
C PHE A 243 -6.69 -15.99 15.76
N LEU A 244 -6.17 -15.53 14.63
CA LEU A 244 -4.87 -14.85 14.55
C LEU A 244 -5.07 -13.38 14.16
N PRO A 245 -4.35 -12.43 14.80
CA PRO A 245 -4.35 -11.05 14.37
C PRO A 245 -3.84 -10.92 12.93
N LYS A 246 -4.56 -10.13 12.13
CA LYS A 246 -4.16 -9.83 10.75
C LYS A 246 -2.83 -9.08 10.73
N SER A 247 -1.98 -9.40 9.75
CA SER A 247 -0.69 -8.72 9.60
C SER A 247 -0.87 -7.22 9.34
N LEU A 248 0.08 -6.41 9.81
CA LEU A 248 0.08 -4.97 9.57
C LEU A 248 0.10 -4.64 8.07
N SER A 249 0.80 -5.43 7.26
CA SER A 249 0.80 -5.30 5.80
C SER A 249 -0.57 -5.52 5.19
N TYR A 250 -1.31 -6.53 5.66
CA TYR A 250 -2.69 -6.77 5.21
C TYR A 250 -3.60 -5.60 5.59
N LEU A 251 -3.55 -5.15 6.85
CA LEU A 251 -4.35 -4.01 7.31
C LEU A 251 -4.04 -2.72 6.52
N LYS A 252 -2.76 -2.45 6.26
CA LYS A 252 -2.33 -1.31 5.42
C LYS A 252 -2.87 -1.43 3.99
N ALA A 253 -2.86 -2.63 3.40
CA ALA A 253 -3.39 -2.86 2.07
C ALA A 253 -4.90 -2.61 2.00
N GLU A 254 -5.66 -3.09 2.97
CA GLU A 254 -7.11 -2.88 3.05
C GLU A 254 -7.46 -1.40 3.22
N ILE A 255 -6.79 -0.70 4.14
CA ILE A 255 -6.98 0.74 4.35
C ILE A 255 -6.68 1.51 3.07
N LYS A 256 -5.58 1.16 2.39
CA LYS A 256 -5.19 1.78 1.11
C LYS A 256 -6.23 1.52 0.02
N SER A 257 -6.76 0.30 -0.06
CA SER A 257 -7.83 -0.08 -1.00
C SER A 257 -9.11 0.72 -0.75
N ALA A 258 -9.55 0.78 0.51
CA ALA A 258 -10.73 1.54 0.90
C ALA A 258 -10.59 3.04 0.62
N ALA A 259 -9.42 3.61 0.95
CA ALA A 259 -9.12 5.02 0.67
C ALA A 259 -9.13 5.33 -0.84
N LEU A 260 -8.57 4.45 -1.67
CA LEU A 260 -8.64 4.57 -3.13
C LEU A 260 -10.08 4.51 -3.65
N SER A 261 -10.90 3.60 -3.13
CA SER A 261 -12.32 3.48 -3.52
C SER A 261 -13.07 4.77 -3.20
N ILE A 262 -12.97 5.26 -1.96
CA ILE A 262 -13.60 6.51 -1.55
C ILE A 262 -13.13 7.68 -2.42
N TRP A 263 -11.84 7.72 -2.77
CA TRP A 263 -11.31 8.76 -3.65
C TRP A 263 -11.89 8.66 -5.06
N GLN A 264 -11.95 7.45 -5.64
CA GLN A 264 -12.57 7.22 -6.94
C GLN A 264 -14.03 7.70 -6.95
N ASP A 265 -14.82 7.30 -5.94
CA ASP A 265 -16.23 7.67 -5.83
C ASP A 265 -16.42 9.19 -5.76
N ASN A 266 -15.61 9.88 -4.95
CA ASN A 266 -15.65 11.34 -4.87
C ASN A 266 -15.29 12.00 -6.20
N ARG A 267 -14.41 11.38 -6.99
CA ARG A 267 -13.93 11.92 -8.25
C ARG A 267 -14.90 11.68 -9.40
N ASP A 268 -15.58 10.54 -9.41
CA ASP A 268 -16.61 10.23 -10.39
C ASP A 268 -17.83 11.13 -10.20
N ASN A 269 -18.22 11.37 -8.95
CA ASN A 269 -19.38 12.18 -8.59
C ASN A 269 -19.09 13.70 -8.42
N GLY A 270 -17.81 14.09 -8.39
CA GLY A 270 -17.40 15.49 -8.19
C GLY A 270 -17.41 16.32 -9.47
N GLU A 271 -17.69 17.62 -9.37
CA GLU A 271 -17.73 18.52 -10.54
C GLU A 271 -16.37 19.16 -10.88
N THR A 272 -15.39 19.06 -9.97
CA THR A 272 -14.07 19.68 -10.14
C THR A 272 -13.06 18.74 -10.78
N GLY A 273 -12.11 19.29 -11.54
CA GLY A 273 -11.01 18.49 -12.12
C GLY A 273 -11.44 17.51 -13.22
N ARG A 274 -12.59 17.78 -13.89
CA ARG A 274 -13.13 16.92 -14.95
C ARG A 274 -12.16 16.67 -16.11
N SER A 275 -11.38 17.69 -16.53
CA SER A 275 -10.36 17.50 -17.57
C SER A 275 -9.32 16.42 -17.21
N THR A 276 -8.88 16.40 -15.95
CA THR A 276 -7.95 15.38 -15.44
C THR A 276 -8.63 14.03 -15.28
N HIS A 277 -9.91 14.00 -14.85
CA HIS A 277 -10.72 12.79 -14.77
C HIS A 277 -10.92 12.13 -16.14
N ASP A 278 -11.29 12.89 -17.16
CA ASP A 278 -11.58 12.35 -18.48
C ASP A 278 -10.35 11.68 -19.13
N ILE A 279 -9.15 12.24 -18.90
CA ILE A 279 -7.89 11.70 -19.42
C ILE A 279 -7.38 10.54 -18.57
N VAL A 280 -7.46 10.66 -17.24
CA VAL A 280 -7.01 9.65 -16.28
C VAL A 280 -8.21 9.26 -15.41
N PRO A 281 -9.10 8.37 -15.86
CA PRO A 281 -10.36 8.11 -15.16
C PRO A 281 -10.18 7.34 -13.85
N ARG A 282 -9.16 6.47 -13.79
CA ARG A 282 -8.89 5.65 -12.61
C ARG A 282 -7.85 6.30 -11.70
N VAL A 283 -8.19 6.41 -10.43
CA VAL A 283 -7.27 6.85 -9.38
C VAL A 283 -6.22 5.78 -9.10
N SER A 284 -5.01 6.20 -8.79
CA SER A 284 -3.89 5.29 -8.52
C SER A 284 -2.84 5.97 -7.66
N ASN A 285 -2.10 5.17 -6.89
CA ASN A 285 -0.91 5.62 -6.17
C ASN A 285 0.34 5.69 -7.06
N LYS A 286 0.24 5.31 -8.33
CA LYS A 286 1.32 5.47 -9.30
C LYS A 286 1.22 6.85 -9.96
N PRO A 287 2.34 7.57 -10.13
CA PRO A 287 2.33 8.81 -10.90
C PRO A 287 1.95 8.52 -12.36
N VAL A 288 1.24 9.46 -12.98
CA VAL A 288 0.81 9.35 -14.39
C VAL A 288 1.99 9.56 -15.36
N GLY A 289 3.13 10.03 -14.85
CA GLY A 289 4.32 10.31 -15.66
C GLY A 289 4.18 11.59 -16.50
N TRP A 290 3.35 12.53 -16.06
CA TRP A 290 3.27 13.87 -16.62
C TRP A 290 4.25 14.81 -15.95
N ASN A 291 4.88 15.69 -16.73
CA ASN A 291 5.72 16.74 -16.20
C ASN A 291 4.91 18.01 -15.84
N ARG A 292 5.58 19.01 -15.27
CA ARG A 292 4.94 20.26 -14.82
C ARG A 292 4.14 20.94 -15.94
N GLU A 293 4.72 21.06 -17.13
CA GLU A 293 4.11 21.70 -18.29
C GLU A 293 2.83 20.97 -18.74
N GLU A 294 2.88 19.65 -18.79
CA GLU A 294 1.75 18.79 -19.15
C GLU A 294 0.62 18.90 -18.12
N ILE A 295 0.96 18.92 -16.83
CA ILE A 295 -0.02 19.09 -15.75
C ILE A 295 -0.68 20.46 -15.82
N MET A 296 0.10 21.52 -16.03
CA MET A 296 -0.41 22.89 -16.19
C MET A 296 -1.43 22.97 -17.33
N PHE A 297 -1.11 22.38 -18.47
CA PHE A 297 -2.00 22.36 -19.62
C PHE A 297 -3.33 21.64 -19.34
N VAL A 298 -3.29 20.43 -18.79
CA VAL A 298 -4.51 19.61 -18.53
C VAL A 298 -5.41 20.26 -17.49
N THR A 299 -4.81 20.79 -16.43
CA THR A 299 -5.55 21.41 -15.32
C THR A 299 -6.01 22.82 -15.66
N GLY A 300 -5.45 23.42 -16.70
CA GLY A 300 -5.57 24.84 -16.99
C GLY A 300 -4.97 25.71 -15.88
N HIS A 301 -4.06 25.17 -15.07
CA HIS A 301 -3.34 25.91 -14.04
C HIS A 301 -2.08 26.53 -14.61
N GLY A 302 -1.73 27.72 -14.13
CA GLY A 302 -0.50 28.40 -14.49
C GLY A 302 -0.76 29.81 -15.03
N PRO A 303 0.12 30.34 -15.89
CA PRO A 303 0.07 31.72 -16.38
C PRO A 303 -1.03 31.97 -17.44
N PHE A 304 -2.19 31.32 -17.30
CA PHE A 304 -3.31 31.52 -18.20
C PHE A 304 -4.21 32.65 -17.69
N PRO A 305 -4.52 33.69 -18.48
CA PRO A 305 -5.46 34.74 -18.08
C PRO A 305 -6.78 34.19 -17.52
N SER A 306 -7.33 33.12 -18.10
CA SER A 306 -8.54 32.46 -17.59
C SER A 306 -8.38 31.87 -16.19
N TYR A 307 -7.19 31.39 -15.86
CA TYR A 307 -6.87 30.89 -14.53
C TYR A 307 -6.62 32.04 -13.56
N LEU A 308 -5.86 33.06 -13.95
CA LEU A 308 -5.53 34.21 -13.11
C LEU A 308 -6.78 35.01 -12.71
N LEU A 309 -7.73 35.20 -13.63
CA LEU A 309 -9.04 35.79 -13.33
C LEU A 309 -9.78 35.03 -12.24
N ARG A 310 -9.82 33.69 -12.32
CA ARG A 310 -10.49 32.83 -11.34
C ARG A 310 -9.92 32.99 -9.91
N PHE A 311 -8.66 33.38 -9.80
CA PHE A 311 -7.98 33.63 -8.52
C PHE A 311 -7.89 35.13 -8.17
N ASN A 312 -8.59 36.00 -8.90
CA ASN A 312 -8.57 37.46 -8.73
C ASN A 312 -7.16 38.06 -8.82
N LEU A 313 -6.27 37.44 -9.60
CA LEU A 313 -4.95 37.96 -9.90
C LEU A 313 -4.94 38.83 -11.17
N ARG A 314 -6.05 38.80 -11.93
CA ARG A 314 -6.35 39.68 -13.05
C ARG A 314 -7.84 40.01 -13.06
N THR A 315 -8.19 41.11 -13.72
CA THR A 315 -9.55 41.65 -13.91
C THR A 315 -10.28 41.02 -15.09
N HIS A 316 -9.56 40.46 -16.07
CA HIS A 316 -10.09 39.86 -17.29
C HIS A 316 -9.36 38.57 -17.68
N ASP A 317 -9.99 37.73 -18.51
CA ASP A 317 -9.42 36.47 -19.01
C ASP A 317 -8.86 36.56 -20.44
N ASN A 318 -8.71 37.76 -20.99
CA ASN A 318 -8.15 37.95 -22.33
C ASN A 318 -6.63 37.71 -22.41
N CYS A 319 -6.21 37.03 -23.48
CA CYS A 319 -4.85 36.98 -23.99
C CYS A 319 -4.49 38.30 -24.69
N SER A 320 -3.20 38.62 -24.82
CA SER A 320 -2.70 39.77 -25.59
C SER A 320 -3.07 39.75 -27.09
N CYS A 321 -3.60 38.64 -27.59
CA CYS A 321 -4.20 38.58 -28.93
C CYS A 321 -5.66 39.04 -29.01
N GLY A 322 -6.31 39.34 -27.87
CA GLY A 322 -7.70 39.81 -27.76
C GLY A 322 -8.72 38.71 -27.45
N GLU A 323 -8.36 37.44 -27.60
CA GLU A 323 -9.23 36.28 -27.33
C GLU A 323 -9.06 35.75 -25.91
N LYS A 324 -9.95 34.84 -25.49
CA LYS A 324 -9.84 34.16 -24.18
C LYS A 324 -8.51 33.42 -24.03
N GLY A 325 -7.75 33.75 -22.99
CA GLY A 325 -6.45 33.17 -22.66
C GLY A 325 -6.54 31.88 -21.86
N ASP A 326 -7.04 30.81 -22.49
CA ASP A 326 -7.05 29.45 -21.93
C ASP A 326 -6.03 28.51 -22.64
N PRO A 327 -5.71 27.33 -22.06
CA PRO A 327 -4.70 26.44 -22.64
C PRO A 327 -5.03 26.00 -24.08
N ILE A 328 -6.31 25.76 -24.38
CA ILE A 328 -6.73 25.28 -25.70
C ILE A 328 -6.53 26.40 -26.74
N HIS A 329 -6.84 27.65 -26.39
CA HIS A 329 -6.57 28.80 -27.24
C HIS A 329 -5.08 28.88 -27.62
N TYR A 330 -4.19 28.84 -26.63
CA TYR A 330 -2.74 28.86 -26.87
C TYR A 330 -2.25 27.65 -27.68
N ALA A 331 -2.87 26.49 -27.53
CA ALA A 331 -2.47 25.29 -28.27
C ALA A 331 -3.02 25.22 -29.70
N THR A 332 -4.02 26.01 -30.09
CA THR A 332 -4.76 25.76 -31.34
C THR A 332 -5.07 26.97 -32.20
N LYS A 333 -5.10 28.19 -31.62
CA LYS A 333 -5.62 29.38 -32.32
C LYS A 333 -4.82 30.66 -32.08
N CYS A 334 -4.09 30.77 -30.97
CA CYS A 334 -3.43 32.01 -30.60
C CYS A 334 -2.37 32.42 -31.63
N ARG A 335 -2.48 33.64 -32.18
CA ARG A 335 -1.51 34.19 -33.14
C ARG A 335 -0.07 34.26 -32.59
N LEU A 336 0.08 34.32 -31.26
CA LEU A 336 1.38 34.45 -30.58
C LEU A 336 2.10 33.10 -30.42
N THR A 337 1.42 31.97 -30.68
CA THR A 337 1.95 30.62 -30.47
C THR A 337 1.88 29.74 -31.72
N LEU A 338 1.76 30.34 -32.91
CA LEU A 338 1.58 29.66 -34.21
C LEU A 338 2.56 28.50 -34.42
N ALA A 339 3.82 28.64 -33.99
CA ALA A 339 4.87 27.64 -34.15
C ALA A 339 4.57 26.28 -33.46
N TRP A 340 3.69 26.26 -32.45
CA TRP A 340 3.38 25.06 -31.67
C TRP A 340 1.94 24.58 -31.81
N HIS A 341 1.19 25.13 -32.77
CA HIS A 341 -0.22 24.78 -32.92
C HIS A 341 -0.44 23.30 -33.18
N PHE A 342 -1.51 22.80 -32.57
CA PHE A 342 -2.16 21.55 -32.88
C PHE A 342 -3.42 21.85 -33.69
N GLN A 343 -3.90 20.85 -34.42
CA GLN A 343 -5.19 20.96 -35.10
C GLN A 343 -6.29 21.26 -34.08
N THR A 344 -7.11 22.29 -34.32
CA THR A 344 -8.21 22.64 -33.43
C THR A 344 -9.22 21.49 -33.38
N PRO A 345 -9.53 20.93 -32.20
CA PRO A 345 -10.55 19.89 -32.08
C PRO A 345 -11.96 20.49 -32.15
N THR A 346 -12.91 19.72 -32.66
CA THR A 346 -14.34 19.98 -32.43
C THR A 346 -14.69 19.69 -30.96
N MET A 347 -15.80 20.25 -30.46
CA MET A 347 -16.22 20.03 -29.07
C MET A 347 -16.41 18.55 -28.73
N SER A 348 -16.98 17.77 -29.64
CA SER A 348 -17.20 16.32 -29.46
C SER A 348 -15.89 15.51 -29.44
N LEU A 349 -14.82 15.99 -30.09
CA LEU A 349 -13.54 15.28 -30.19
C LEU A 349 -12.47 15.77 -29.21
N LYS A 350 -12.78 16.76 -28.37
CA LYS A 350 -11.82 17.40 -27.44
C LYS A 350 -11.09 16.37 -26.56
N LEU A 351 -11.81 15.39 -26.02
CA LEU A 351 -11.20 14.36 -25.16
C LEU A 351 -10.26 13.43 -25.93
N GLN A 352 -10.68 12.97 -27.11
CA GLN A 352 -9.85 12.11 -27.96
C GLN A 352 -8.60 12.83 -28.42
N TRP A 353 -8.73 14.12 -28.75
CA TRP A 353 -7.63 15.00 -29.10
C TRP A 353 -6.63 15.15 -27.95
N LEU A 354 -7.10 15.40 -26.72
CA LEU A 354 -6.25 15.43 -25.53
C LEU A 354 -5.51 14.10 -25.34
N LYS A 355 -6.23 12.98 -25.39
CA LYS A 355 -5.62 11.64 -25.27
C LYS A 355 -4.55 11.41 -26.35
N HIS A 356 -4.77 11.87 -27.57
CA HIS A 356 -3.77 11.75 -28.65
C HIS A 356 -2.50 12.56 -28.35
N ILE A 357 -2.63 13.78 -27.81
CA ILE A 357 -1.47 14.59 -27.41
C ILE A 357 -0.66 13.87 -26.32
N PHE A 358 -1.32 13.32 -25.31
CA PHE A 358 -0.64 12.69 -24.16
C PHE A 358 -0.14 11.26 -24.42
N THR A 359 -0.53 10.63 -25.53
CA THR A 359 -0.01 9.32 -25.95
C THR A 359 1.16 9.42 -26.92
N ASN A 360 1.29 10.53 -27.66
CA ASN A 360 2.35 10.72 -28.65
C ASN A 360 3.53 11.55 -28.08
N ASN A 361 4.74 10.99 -28.07
CA ASN A 361 5.94 11.67 -27.53
C ASN A 361 6.31 12.97 -28.27
N LEU A 362 6.11 13.04 -29.59
CA LEU A 362 6.38 14.25 -30.36
C LEU A 362 5.38 15.36 -29.99
N SER A 363 4.10 15.01 -29.86
CA SER A 363 3.06 15.93 -29.40
C SER A 363 3.32 16.42 -27.97
N ARG A 364 3.74 15.53 -27.06
CA ARG A 364 4.16 15.90 -25.71
C ARG A 364 5.35 16.87 -25.72
N SER A 365 6.36 16.61 -26.53
CA SER A 365 7.52 17.51 -26.67
C SER A 365 7.11 18.88 -27.21
N ARG A 366 6.24 18.94 -28.23
CA ARG A 366 5.69 20.20 -28.74
C ARG A 366 4.91 20.96 -27.67
N LEU A 367 4.06 20.26 -26.91
CA LEU A 367 3.29 20.85 -25.81
C LEU A 367 4.20 21.44 -24.74
N ARG A 368 5.29 20.74 -24.38
CA ARG A 368 6.25 21.23 -23.38
C ARG A 368 6.93 22.52 -23.84
N LEU A 369 7.33 22.61 -25.11
CA LEU A 369 7.95 23.81 -25.67
C LEU A 369 6.97 24.99 -25.67
N LEU A 370 5.71 24.75 -26.08
CA LEU A 370 4.64 25.74 -25.97
C LEU A 370 4.49 26.26 -24.53
N MET A 371 4.39 25.34 -23.58
CA MET A 371 4.17 25.71 -22.18
C MET A 371 5.34 26.46 -21.56
N ARG A 372 6.58 26.12 -21.92
CA ARG A 372 7.77 26.89 -21.52
C ARG A 372 7.74 28.30 -22.08
N PHE A 373 7.45 28.45 -23.38
CA PHE A 373 7.29 29.76 -24.00
C PHE A 373 6.26 30.62 -23.25
N ILE A 374 5.10 30.06 -22.90
CA ILE A 374 4.06 30.79 -22.15
C ILE A 374 4.54 31.15 -20.72
N CYS A 375 5.36 30.31 -20.09
CA CYS A 375 5.89 30.58 -18.75
C CYS A 375 7.02 31.60 -18.74
N ASP A 376 7.83 31.66 -19.80
CA ASP A 376 9.01 32.53 -19.89
C ASP A 376 8.65 33.94 -20.40
N GLU A 377 7.63 34.06 -21.25
CA GLU A 377 7.16 35.34 -21.79
C GLU A 377 6.22 36.06 -20.79
N ASN A 378 6.82 36.84 -19.88
CA ASN A 378 6.10 37.75 -18.97
C ASN A 378 5.17 38.74 -19.72
N ASN A 379 5.41 39.00 -21.00
CA ASN A 379 4.62 39.92 -21.83
C ASN A 379 3.22 39.37 -22.23
N LEU A 380 2.93 38.09 -21.93
CA LEU A 380 1.56 37.55 -22.00
C LEU A 380 0.75 37.79 -20.70
N ILE A 381 1.42 38.28 -19.64
CA ILE A 381 0.93 38.28 -18.25
C ILE A 381 0.71 39.71 -17.68
N VAL A 382 1.25 40.77 -18.29
CA VAL A 382 1.15 42.17 -17.80
C VAL A 382 0.54 43.03 -18.93
N GLU A 383 -0.48 43.88 -18.75
CA GLU A 383 -0.77 44.86 -17.69
C GLU A 383 -2.24 44.83 -17.23
N ASP A 384 -2.46 45.09 -15.95
CA ASP A 384 -3.43 46.10 -15.48
C ASP A 384 -2.76 46.74 -14.26
N ASN A 385 -2.10 47.88 -14.48
CA ASN A 385 -1.69 48.76 -13.40
C ASN A 385 -2.94 49.49 -12.92
N HIS A 386 -3.51 49.10 -11.77
CA HIS A 386 -4.23 50.00 -10.86
C HIS A 386 -4.20 49.48 -9.43
#